data_AF-A0A7V9HU44-F1
#
_entry.id   AF-A0A7V9HU44-F1
#
_cell.length_a   1.000
_cell.length_b   1.000
_cell.length_c   1.000
_cell.angle_alpha   90.00
_cell.angle_beta   90.00
_cell.angle_gamma   90.00
#
_symmetry.space_group_name_H-M   'P 1'
#
loop_
_entity.id
_entity.type
_entity.pdbx_description
1 polymer ?
#
loop_
_entity_poly.entity_id
_entity_poly.type
_entity_poly.pdbx_seq_one_letter_code
_entity_poly.pdbx_strand_id
1 'polypeptide(L)' 'FLAYGCPPTLACGSVLTEMIQGKSVYEAMQLTRADLLNALGGLPSRKQHAAALAVETLRTAIESGCGDLLSR' A
#
# COMPACT_ATOMS: atom_id res chain seq x y z
N PHE A 1 -0.60 -9.42 5.45
CA PHE A 1 -1.45 -8.91 4.35
C PHE A 1 -1.98 -10.08 3.53
N LEU A 2 -3.01 -9.86 2.71
CA LEU A 2 -3.52 -10.82 1.74
C LEU A 2 -3.61 -10.11 0.39
N ALA A 3 -3.07 -10.74 -0.64
CA ALA A 3 -3.10 -10.23 -2.00
C ALA A 3 -3.16 -11.39 -2.99
N TYR A 4 -3.92 -11.22 -4.06
CA TYR A 4 -4.01 -12.17 -5.17
C TYR A 4 -3.72 -11.43 -6.47
N GLY A 5 -2.97 -12.06 -7.38
CA GLY A 5 -2.65 -11.46 -8.66
C GLY A 5 -1.25 -11.80 -9.13
N CYS A 6 -0.67 -10.90 -9.92
CA CYS A 6 0.66 -11.07 -10.52
C CYS A 6 1.80 -10.86 -9.50
N PRO A 7 3.02 -11.34 -9.77
CA PRO A 7 4.14 -11.18 -8.84
C PRO A 7 4.40 -9.72 -8.38
N PRO A 8 4.30 -8.69 -9.24
CA PRO A 8 4.35 -7.29 -8.80
C PRO A 8 3.31 -6.91 -7.75
N THR A 9 2.08 -7.44 -7.84
CA THR A 9 1.02 -7.19 -6.85
C THR A 9 1.42 -7.75 -5.49
N LEU A 10 1.95 -8.97 -5.45
CA LEU A 10 2.42 -9.61 -4.22
C LEU A 10 3.61 -8.85 -3.63
N ALA A 11 4.58 -8.46 -4.47
CA ALA A 11 5.75 -7.69 -4.05
C ALA A 11 5.37 -6.32 -3.50
N CYS A 12 4.49 -5.58 -4.18
CA CYS A 12 3.98 -4.29 -3.70
C CYS A 12 3.27 -4.42 -2.35
N GLY A 13 2.40 -5.43 -2.19
CA GLY A 13 1.73 -5.67 -0.92
C GLY A 13 2.69 -5.96 0.23
N SER A 14 3.71 -6.81 -0.01
CA SER A 14 4.72 -7.15 0.99
C SER A 14 5.53 -5.93 1.43
N VAL A 15 6.15 -5.24 0.48
CA VAL A 15 6.99 -4.06 0.77
C VAL A 15 6.17 -2.96 1.43
N LEU A 16 4.94 -2.74 0.99
CA LEU A 16 4.07 -1.73 1.61
C LEU A 16 3.80 -2.05 3.09
N THR A 17 3.63 -3.32 3.46
CA THR A 17 3.42 -3.68 4.88
C THR A 17 4.62 -3.41 5.76
N GLU A 18 5.83 -3.60 5.23
CA GLU A 18 7.06 -3.25 5.94
C GLU A 18 7.21 -1.72 6.03
N MET A 19 6.89 -1.00 4.95
CA MET A 19 7.00 0.47 4.91
C MET A 19 6.07 1.19 5.91
N ILE A 20 4.91 0.61 6.24
CA ILE A 20 3.96 1.21 7.19
C ILE A 20 4.18 0.76 8.64
N GLN A 21 5.04 -0.24 8.88
CA GLN A 21 5.27 -0.75 10.22
C GLN A 21 5.92 0.32 11.11
N GLY A 22 5.31 0.59 12.26
CA GLY A 22 5.78 1.61 13.20
C GLY A 22 5.48 3.06 12.80
N LYS A 23 4.85 3.30 11.63
CA LYS A 23 4.39 4.62 11.22
C LYS A 23 3.04 4.96 11.87
N SER A 24 2.82 6.25 12.11
CA SER A 24 1.49 6.76 12.42
C SER A 24 0.56 6.67 11.20
N VAL A 25 -0.75 6.71 11.44
CA VAL A 25 -1.76 6.71 10.37
C VAL A 25 -1.53 7.88 9.39
N TYR A 26 -1.20 9.06 9.90
CA TYR A 26 -0.93 10.23 9.07
C TYR A 26 0.27 10.00 8.14
N GLU A 27 1.38 9.48 8.66
CA GLU A 27 2.57 9.16 7.86
C GLU A 27 2.30 8.07 6.82
N ALA A 28 1.47 7.07 7.17
CA ALA A 28 1.06 6.03 6.23
C ALA A 28 0.20 6.59 5.09
N MET A 29 -0.70 7.55 5.37
CA MET A 29 -1.52 8.20 4.33
C MET A 29 -0.70 9.02 3.33
N GLN A 30 0.45 9.56 3.76
CA GLN A 30 1.34 10.34 2.90
C GLN A 30 2.17 9.48 1.94
N LEU A 31 2.18 8.15 2.10
CA LEU A 31 2.90 7.27 1.17
C LEU A 31 2.35 7.40 -0.25
N THR A 32 3.26 7.49 -1.21
CA THR A 32 2.94 7.59 -2.63
C THR A 32 3.33 6.31 -3.37
N ARG A 33 2.77 6.14 -4.57
CA ARG A 33 3.21 5.08 -5.51
C ARG A 33 4.71 5.19 -5.78
N ALA A 34 5.27 6.39 -5.85
CA ALA A 34 6.67 6.60 -6.16
C ALA A 34 7.56 6.09 -5.02
N ASP A 35 7.19 6.34 -3.77
CA ASP A 35 7.90 5.82 -2.59
C ASP A 35 7.92 4.30 -2.61
N LEU A 36 6.78 3.66 -2.90
CA LEU A 36 6.68 2.21 -2.98
C LEU A 36 7.50 1.63 -4.14
N LEU A 37 7.47 2.26 -5.31
CA LEU A 37 8.29 1.86 -6.46
C LEU A 37 9.79 2.00 -6.14
N ASN A 38 10.19 3.07 -5.44
CA ASN A 38 11.57 3.28 -5.03
C ASN A 38 12.02 2.21 -4.01
N ALA A 39 11.18 1.89 -3.02
CA ALA A 39 11.46 0.83 -2.05
C ALA A 39 11.59 -0.56 -2.69
N LEU A 40 10.83 -0.82 -3.76
CA LEU A 40 10.92 -2.06 -4.56
C LEU A 40 12.15 -2.13 -5.48
N GLY A 41 12.87 -1.03 -5.70
CA GLY A 41 13.91 -0.94 -6.73
C GLY A 41 13.36 -0.77 -8.16
N GLY A 42 12.09 -0.38 -8.29
CA GLY A 42 11.42 -0.10 -9.54
C GLY A 42 10.66 -1.27 -10.15
N LEU A 43 9.84 -0.97 -11.16
CA LEU A 43 9.10 -1.95 -11.94
C LEU A 43 9.04 -1.51 -13.41
N PRO A 44 8.96 -2.45 -14.37
CA PRO A 44 8.68 -2.12 -15.77
C PRO A 44 7.43 -1.25 -15.90
N SER A 45 7.47 -0.23 -16.76
CA SER A 45 6.41 0.80 -16.88
C SER A 45 5.00 0.20 -16.95
N ARG A 46 4.78 -0.83 -17.78
CA ARG A 46 3.47 -1.50 -17.92
C ARG A 46 2.93 -2.18 -16.65
N LYS A 47 3.76 -2.38 -15.63
CA LYS A 47 3.38 -3.07 -14.37
C LYS A 47 3.30 -2.13 -13.17
N GLN A 48 3.64 -0.85 -13.31
CA GLN A 48 3.64 0.10 -12.18
C GLN A 48 2.26 0.34 -11.57
N HIS A 49 1.17 -0.01 -12.27
CA HIS A 49 -0.19 0.02 -11.72
C HIS A 49 -0.35 -0.77 -10.41
N ALA A 50 0.46 -1.83 -10.18
CA ALA A 50 0.41 -2.63 -8.95
C ALA A 50 0.80 -1.81 -7.71
N ALA A 51 1.73 -0.86 -7.86
CA ALA A 51 2.12 0.03 -6.78
C ALA A 51 1.04 1.08 -6.47
N ALA A 52 0.37 1.61 -7.51
CA ALA A 52 -0.76 2.52 -7.32
C ALA A 52 -1.90 1.84 -6.57
N LEU A 53 -2.29 0.64 -7.01
CA LEU A 53 -3.34 -0.16 -6.38
C LEU A 53 -3.03 -0.46 -4.90
N ALA A 54 -1.79 -0.81 -4.57
CA ALA A 54 -1.40 -1.08 -3.19
C ALA A 54 -1.55 0.16 -2.30
N VAL A 55 -1.11 1.34 -2.76
CA VAL A 55 -1.23 2.60 -2.03
C VAL A 55 -2.69 3.05 -1.88
N GLU A 56 -3.51 2.88 -2.92
CA GLU A 56 -4.95 3.14 -2.84
C GLU A 56 -5.63 2.23 -1.83
N THR A 57 -5.29 0.93 -1.84
CA THR A 57 -5.81 -0.05 -0.88
C THR A 57 -5.47 0.33 0.56
N LEU A 58 -4.25 0.82 0.83
CA LEU A 58 -3.87 1.31 2.15
C LEU A 58 -4.76 2.49 2.61
N ARG A 59 -5.00 3.46 1.72
CA ARG A 59 -5.85 4.62 2.04
C ARG A 59 -7.28 4.19 2.35
N THR A 60 -7.86 3.34 1.50
CA THR A 60 -9.20 2.80 1.73
C THR A 60 -9.28 1.99 3.02
N ALA A 61 -8.26 1.21 3.36
CA ALA A 61 -8.21 0.45 4.60
C ALA A 61 -8.14 1.37 5.84
N ILE A 62 -7.38 2.46 5.79
CA ILE A 62 -7.33 3.47 6.85
C ILE A 62 -8.68 4.16 7.01
N GLU A 63 -9.30 4.58 5.91
CA GLU A 63 -10.61 5.24 5.89
C GLU A 63 -11.71 4.31 6.44
N SER A 64 -11.72 3.06 6.00
CA SER A 64 -12.73 2.06 6.39
C SER A 64 -12.52 1.57 7.83
N GLY A 65 -11.28 1.34 8.26
CA GLY A 65 -10.95 0.96 9.63
C GLY A 65 -11.30 2.02 10.67
N CYS A 66 -11.35 3.30 10.27
CA CYS A 66 -11.85 4.39 11.10
C CYS A 66 -13.39 4.37 11.21
N GLY A 67 -14.10 3.95 10.14
CA GLY A 67 -15.56 3.77 10.14
C GLY A 67 -16.04 2.66 11.07
N ASP A 68 -15.32 1.53 11.12
CA ASP A 68 -15.65 0.40 12.01
C ASP A 68 -15.37 0.69 13.50
N LEU A 69 -14.43 1.59 13.81
CA LEU A 69 -14.16 2.01 15.20
C LEU A 69 -15.17 3.05 15.73
N LEU A 70 -15.88 3.76 14.86
CA LEU A 70 -16.92 4.74 15.22
C LEU A 70 -18.34 4.14 15.25
N SER A 71 -18.50 2.91 14.75
CA SER A 71 -19.77 2.18 14.72
C SER A 71 -19.93 1.18 15.88
N ARG A 72 -19.00 1.18 16.83
CA ARG A 72 -18.98 0.36 18.05
C ARG A 72 -18.91 1.25 19.28
#